data_AF-A0A2V9RUE7-F1
#
_entry.id   AF-A0A2V9RUE7-F1
#
_cell.length_a   1.000
_cell.length_b   1.000
_cell.length_c   1.000
_cell.angle_alpha   90.00
_cell.angle_beta   90.00
_cell.angle_gamma   90.00
#
_symmetry.space_group_name_H-M   'P 1'
#
loop_
_entity.id
_entity.type
_entity.pdbx_description
1 polymer ?
#
loop_
_entity_poly.entity_id
_entity_poly.type
_entity_poly.pdbx_seq_one_letter_code
_entity_poly.pdbx_strand_id
1 'polypeptide(L)'
;MAKFALASVYRNLNRNKEAIDLYKQLIDKPTRTVGKVTAQLELAATYQAGGQAAEAKKLYEQVQKENPSSEASQIASAKLQELK
;
A
#
# COMPACT_ATOMS: atom_id res chain seq x y z
N MET A 1 -11.15 6.71 -7.71
CA MET A 1 -10.90 5.58 -8.65
C MET A 1 -9.74 5.83 -9.63
N ALA A 2 -9.75 6.86 -10.48
CA ALA A 2 -8.75 7.01 -11.56
C ALA A 2 -7.27 6.95 -11.12
N LYS A 3 -6.88 7.64 -10.04
CA LYS A 3 -5.50 7.61 -9.52
C LYS A 3 -5.06 6.23 -9.03
N PHE A 4 -5.99 5.48 -8.44
CA PHE A 4 -5.72 4.14 -7.91
C PHE A 4 -5.50 3.14 -9.05
N ALA A 5 -6.38 3.16 -10.05
CA ALA A 5 -6.22 2.35 -11.25
C ALA A 5 -4.90 2.67 -11.97
N LEU A 6 -4.55 3.96 -12.10
CA LEU A 6 -3.30 4.39 -12.72
C LEU A 6 -2.07 3.92 -11.92
N ALA A 7 -2.10 4.02 -10.59
CA ALA A 7 -1.02 3.53 -9.74
C ALA A 7 -0.81 2.01 -9.90
N SER A 8 -1.92 1.25 -9.96
CA SER A 8 -1.86 -0.20 -10.20
C SER A 8 -1.26 -0.53 -11.57
N VAL A 9 -1.64 0.21 -12.62
CA VAL A 9 -1.04 0.07 -13.96
C VAL A 9 0.46 0.36 -13.92
N TYR A 10 0.89 1.44 -13.26
CA TYR A 10 2.32 1.74 -13.13
C TYR A 10 3.08 0.64 -12.39
N ARG A 11 2.53 0.09 -11.31
CA ARG A 11 3.16 -1.05 -10.62
C ARG A 11 3.33 -2.25 -11.56
N ASN A 12 2.30 -2.59 -12.34
CA ASN A 12 2.36 -3.71 -13.28
C ASN A 12 3.39 -3.49 -14.41
N LEU A 13 3.69 -2.24 -14.73
CA LEU A 13 4.73 -1.86 -15.69
C LEU A 13 6.12 -1.72 -15.03
N ASN A 14 6.30 -2.15 -13.77
CA ASN A 14 7.51 -1.96 -12.96
C ASN A 14 7.90 -0.48 -12.75
N ARG A 15 6.98 0.45 -12.99
CA ARG A 15 7.13 1.89 -12.77
C ARG A 15 6.77 2.21 -11.32
N ASN A 16 7.53 1.61 -10.40
CA ASN A 16 7.22 1.61 -8.97
C ASN A 16 7.26 3.03 -8.37
N LYS A 17 8.13 3.91 -8.88
CA LYS A 17 8.24 5.31 -8.40
C LYS A 17 6.94 6.07 -8.64
N GLU A 18 6.41 6.04 -9.86
CA GLU A 18 5.15 6.72 -10.16
C GLU A 18 3.95 6.11 -9.42
N ALA A 19 3.93 4.78 -9.26
CA ALA A 19 2.92 4.12 -8.45
C ALA A 19 2.97 4.58 -6.98
N ILE A 20 4.16 4.64 -6.38
CA ILE A 20 4.39 5.12 -5.02
C ILE A 20 3.86 6.54 -4.83
N ASP A 21 4.18 7.46 -5.74
CA ASP A 21 3.74 8.85 -5.65
C ASP A 21 2.23 8.99 -5.72
N LEU A 22 1.57 8.22 -6.59
CA LEU A 22 0.11 8.21 -6.68
C LEU A 22 -0.55 7.63 -5.43
N TYR A 23 -0.01 6.54 -4.87
CA TYR A 23 -0.55 5.99 -3.62
C TYR A 23 -0.36 6.95 -2.44
N LYS A 24 0.79 7.63 -2.33
CA LYS A 24 1.01 8.68 -1.31
C LYS A 24 -0.02 9.80 -1.43
N GLN A 25 -0.33 10.26 -2.63
CA GLN A 25 -1.39 11.26 -2.84
C GLN A 25 -2.77 10.75 -2.42
N LEU A 26 -3.06 9.46 -2.62
CA LEU A 26 -4.31 8.85 -2.17
C LEU A 26 -4.38 8.67 -0.64
N ILE A 27 -3.24 8.52 0.02
CA ILE A 27 -3.15 8.48 1.49
C ILE A 27 -3.37 9.88 2.07
N ASP A 28 -2.76 10.91 1.48
CA ASP A 28 -2.91 12.31 1.89
C ASP A 28 -4.34 12.83 1.63
N LYS A 29 -4.92 12.46 0.48
CA LYS A 29 -6.28 12.84 0.07
C LYS A 29 -7.08 11.61 -0.32
N PRO A 30 -7.59 10.84 0.66
CA PRO A 30 -8.45 9.70 0.42
C PRO A 30 -9.70 10.11 -0.33
N THR A 31 -10.20 9.19 -1.15
CA THR A 31 -11.46 9.39 -1.90
C THR A 31 -12.56 8.58 -1.26
N ARG A 32 -13.84 8.92 -1.51
CA ARG A 32 -14.98 8.09 -1.07
C ARG A 32 -14.87 6.64 -1.54
N THR A 33 -14.20 6.42 -2.68
CA THR A 33 -14.04 5.11 -3.31
C THR A 33 -12.82 4.32 -2.89
N VAL A 34 -11.76 5.00 -2.46
CA VAL A 34 -10.48 4.40 -2.09
C VAL A 34 -10.06 5.07 -0.80
N GLY A 35 -10.23 4.34 0.30
CA GLY A 35 -9.85 4.79 1.62
C GLY A 35 -8.34 4.80 1.82
N LYS A 36 -7.90 5.54 2.85
CA LYS A 36 -6.49 5.67 3.25
C LYS A 36 -5.83 4.29 3.44
N VAL A 37 -6.52 3.37 4.11
CA VAL A 37 -6.01 2.04 4.45
C VAL A 37 -5.74 1.19 3.20
N THR A 38 -6.65 1.22 2.23
CA THR A 38 -6.46 0.53 0.94
C THR A 38 -5.25 1.10 0.20
N ALA A 39 -5.10 2.43 0.18
CA ALA A 39 -3.93 3.05 -0.44
C ALA A 39 -2.61 2.73 0.29
N GLN A 40 -2.62 2.61 1.62
CA GLN A 40 -1.47 2.19 2.42
C GLN A 40 -1.04 0.75 2.10
N LEU A 41 -2.00 -0.18 1.98
CA LEU A 41 -1.70 -1.57 1.63
C LEU A 41 -1.07 -1.69 0.23
N GLU A 42 -1.64 -1.02 -0.77
CA GLU A 42 -1.09 -1.05 -2.12
C GLU A 42 0.29 -0.36 -2.21
N LEU A 43 0.50 0.70 -1.43
CA LEU A 43 1.81 1.33 -1.32
C LEU A 43 2.85 0.38 -0.74
N ALA A 44 2.50 -0.36 0.33
CA ALA A 44 3.37 -1.35 0.93
C ALA A 44 3.71 -2.48 -0.06
N ALA A 45 2.72 -2.98 -0.79
CA ALA A 45 2.93 -3.98 -1.83
C ALA A 45 3.84 -3.45 -2.97
N THR A 46 3.71 -2.17 -3.32
CA THR A 46 4.56 -1.53 -4.34
C THR A 46 6.00 -1.39 -3.85
N TYR A 47 6.22 -1.05 -2.58
CA TYR A 47 7.55 -1.05 -1.97
C TYR A 47 8.18 -2.43 -1.97
N GLN A 48 7.43 -3.47 -1.62
CA GLN A 48 7.89 -4.86 -1.67
C GLN A 48 8.31 -5.26 -3.10
N ALA A 49 7.49 -4.95 -4.11
CA ALA A 49 7.82 -5.22 -5.52
C ALA A 49 9.06 -4.45 -6.01
N GLY A 50 9.35 -3.29 -5.42
CA GLY A 50 10.55 -2.50 -5.70
C GLY A 50 11.79 -2.90 -4.91
N GLY A 51 11.75 -3.98 -4.11
CA GLY A 51 12.86 -4.42 -3.26
C GLY A 51 13.03 -3.58 -1.98
N GLN A 52 12.08 -2.69 -1.67
CA GLN A 52 12.09 -1.81 -0.50
C GLN A 52 11.34 -2.48 0.66
N ALA A 53 11.84 -3.63 1.11
CA ALA A 53 11.18 -4.46 2.12
C ALA A 53 11.03 -3.74 3.49
N ALA A 54 11.98 -2.88 3.85
CA ALA A 54 11.95 -2.15 5.12
C ALA A 54 10.79 -1.13 5.15
N GLU A 55 10.56 -0.42 4.05
CA GLU A 55 9.48 0.53 3.87
C GLU A 55 8.12 -0.17 3.81
N ALA A 56 8.04 -1.29 3.10
CA ALA A 56 6.85 -2.14 3.06
C ALA A 56 6.46 -2.60 4.47
N LYS A 57 7.43 -3.11 5.24
CA LYS A 57 7.24 -3.55 6.63
C LYS A 57 6.67 -2.45 7.51
N LYS A 58 7.27 -1.25 7.49
CA LYS A 58 6.79 -0.09 8.28
C LYS A 58 5.33 0.25 7.98
N LEU A 59 4.93 0.22 6.71
CA LEU A 59 3.55 0.50 6.30
C LEU A 59 2.57 -0.58 6.75
N TYR A 60 2.92 -1.86 6.63
CA TYR A 60 2.05 -2.94 7.11
C TYR A 60 1.89 -2.89 8.64
N GLU A 61 2.95 -2.60 9.39
CA GLU A 61 2.86 -2.38 10.85
C GLU A 61 1.97 -1.19 11.19
N GLN A 62 2.03 -0.11 10.42
CA GLN A 62 1.16 1.05 10.60
C GLN A 62 -0.31 0.70 10.35
N VAL A 63 -0.63 -0.08 9.31
CA VAL A 63 -2.00 -0.52 9.02
C VAL A 63 -2.57 -1.36 10.15
N GLN A 64 -1.77 -2.26 10.74
CA GLN A 64 -2.21 -3.03 11.92
C GLN A 64 -2.49 -2.15 13.13
N LYS A 65 -1.62 -1.17 13.41
CA LYS A 65 -1.80 -0.26 14.55
C LYS A 65 -3.03 0.62 14.39
N GLU A 66 -3.28 1.11 13.17
CA GLU A 66 -4.42 1.99 12.88
C GLU A 66 -5.75 1.20 12.82
N ASN A 67 -5.74 -0.07 12.37
CA ASN A 67 -6.97 -0.84 12.11
C ASN A 67 -6.87 -2.32 12.52
N PRO A 68 -6.63 -2.64 13.81
CA PRO A 68 -6.25 -3.99 14.25
C PRO A 68 -7.29 -5.08 13.93
N SER A 69 -8.58 -4.74 13.91
CA SER A 69 -9.68 -5.69 13.68
C SER A 69 -10.23 -5.70 12.25
N SER A 70 -9.57 -5.03 11.30
CA SER A 70 -10.01 -5.00 9.90
C SER A 70 -9.37 -6.12 9.06
N GLU A 71 -10.01 -6.48 7.96
CA GLU A 71 -9.43 -7.36 6.94
C GLU A 71 -8.05 -6.86 6.47
N ALA A 72 -7.90 -5.53 6.33
CA ALA A 72 -6.62 -4.92 6.00
C ALA A 72 -5.48 -5.23 7.00
N SER A 73 -5.77 -5.37 8.29
CA SER A 73 -4.78 -5.76 9.30
C SER A 73 -4.39 -7.23 9.16
N GLN A 74 -5.34 -8.10 8.81
CA GLN A 74 -5.05 -9.52 8.52
C GLN A 74 -4.14 -9.65 7.27
N ILE A 75 -4.46 -8.91 6.20
CA ILE A 75 -3.62 -8.83 5.00
C ILE A 75 -2.22 -8.32 5.35
N ALA A 76 -2.13 -7.24 6.13
CA ALA A 76 -0.85 -6.69 6.59
C ALA A 76 -0.05 -7.72 7.42
N SER A 77 -0.72 -8.51 8.26
CA SER A 77 -0.07 -9.56 9.06
C SER A 77 0.49 -10.69 8.21
N ALA A 78 -0.28 -11.16 7.23
CA ALA A 78 0.18 -12.17 6.28
C ALA A 78 1.40 -11.66 5.49
N LYS A 79 1.35 -10.42 5.00
CA LYS A 79 2.47 -9.81 4.27
C LYS A 79 3.71 -9.57 5.13
N LEU A 80 3.54 -9.21 6.40
CA LEU A 80 4.66 -9.08 7.35
C LEU A 80 5.36 -10.41 7.61
N GLN A 81 4.64 -11.54 7.57
CA GLN A 81 5.24 -12.86 7.70
C GLN A 81 6.05 -13.25 6.45
N GLU A 82 5.61 -12.85 5.25
CA GLU A 82 6.34 -13.05 3.99
C GLU A 82 7.63 -12.21 3.90
N LEU A 83 7.69 -11.09 4.62
CA LEU A 83 8.82 -10.13 4.62
C LEU A 83 9.92 -10.45 5.67
N LYS A 84 9.85 -11.62 6.33
CA LYS A 84 10.85 -12.09 7.30
C LYS A 84 12.04 -12.75 6.60
#